data_AF-A0AB33JPD5-F1
#
_entry.id   AF-A0AB33JPD5-F1
#
_cell.length_a   1.000
_cell.length_b   1.000
_cell.length_c   1.000
_cell.angle_alpha   90.00
_cell.angle_beta   90.00
_cell.angle_gamma   90.00
#
_symmetry.space_group_name_H-M   'P 1'
#
loop_
_entity.id
_entity.type
_entity.pdbx_description
1 polymer ?
#
loop_
_entity_poly.entity_id
_entity_poly.type
_entity_poly.pdbx_seq_one_letter_code
_entity_poly.pdbx_strand_id
1 'polypeptide(L)' 'MGPALDAIAVPARYVVASGSSLGSKGDEQERIRASLQAVTERNPNIKISAKVASNHDTILKNDFAAVAEAVRDVAGTHT' A
#
# COMPACT_ATOMS: atom_id res chain seq x y z
N MET A 1 5.21 -8.70 8.00
CA MET A 1 5.98 -7.74 7.18
C MET A 1 7.25 -7.38 7.94
N GLY A 2 8.44 -7.69 7.39
CA GLY A 2 9.71 -7.80 8.13
C GLY A 2 10.80 -6.78 7.73
N PRO A 3 12.10 -7.11 7.93
CA PRO A 3 13.22 -6.17 7.88
C PRO A 3 13.35 -5.35 6.59
N ALA A 4 12.86 -5.87 5.47
CA ALA A 4 12.89 -5.19 4.18
C ALA A 4 12.13 -3.84 4.20
N LEU A 5 11.00 -3.77 4.92
CA LEU A 5 10.23 -2.52 5.00
C LEU A 5 10.84 -1.54 6.00
N ASP A 6 11.49 -2.04 7.04
CA ASP A 6 12.19 -1.20 8.01
C ASP A 6 13.42 -0.51 7.36
N ALA A 7 13.99 -1.12 6.31
CA ALA A 7 15.14 -0.58 5.58
C ALA A 7 14.79 0.51 4.52
N ILE A 8 13.51 0.82 4.31
CA ILE A 8 13.11 1.86 3.35
C ILE A 8 13.54 3.24 3.87
N ALA A 9 14.54 3.83 3.18
CA ALA A 9 15.16 5.10 3.56
C ALA A 9 14.61 6.33 2.82
N VAL A 10 13.62 6.16 1.96
CA VAL A 10 13.03 7.22 1.12
C VAL A 10 11.51 7.24 1.28
N PRO A 11 10.84 8.39 1.05
CA PRO A 11 9.39 8.47 1.10
C PRO A 11 8.72 7.42 0.22
N ALA A 12 7.82 6.64 0.82
CA ALA A 12 7.06 5.59 0.15
C ALA A 12 5.57 5.72 0.45
N ARG A 13 4.74 5.43 -0.55
CA ARG A 13 3.28 5.45 -0.45
C ARG A 13 2.67 4.14 -0.89
N TYR A 14 1.84 3.59 -0.01
CA TYR A 14 1.12 2.34 -0.24
C TYR A 14 -0.33 2.65 -0.58
N VAL A 15 -0.77 2.21 -1.76
CA VAL A 15 -2.18 2.08 -2.12
C VAL A 15 -2.53 0.61 -2.03
N VAL A 16 -3.46 0.28 -1.14
CA VAL A 16 -3.72 -1.10 -0.71
C VAL A 16 -5.07 -1.55 -1.29
N ALA A 17 -5.03 -2.54 -2.18
CA ALA A 17 -6.22 -3.20 -2.68
C ALA A 17 -7.00 -3.94 -1.57
N SER A 18 -8.25 -4.30 -1.83
CA SER A 18 -9.08 -5.13 -0.93
C SER A 18 -9.36 -6.52 -1.51
N GLY A 19 -9.91 -7.41 -0.70
CA GLY A 19 -10.27 -8.76 -1.14
C GLY A 19 -9.08 -9.62 -1.58
N SER A 20 -9.40 -10.73 -2.26
CA SER A 20 -8.44 -11.72 -2.75
C SER A 20 -7.77 -11.28 -4.05
N SER A 21 -6.52 -11.70 -4.24
CA SER A 21 -5.83 -11.71 -5.53
C SER A 21 -5.98 -13.07 -6.20
N LEU A 22 -5.67 -13.15 -7.49
CA LEU A 22 -5.51 -14.43 -8.19
C LEU A 22 -4.59 -15.38 -7.38
N GLY A 23 -5.07 -16.60 -7.13
CA GLY A 23 -4.34 -17.64 -6.41
C GLY A 23 -4.38 -17.56 -4.87
N SER A 24 -4.92 -16.49 -4.28
CA SER A 24 -5.10 -16.40 -2.82
C SER A 24 -6.39 -17.06 -2.35
N LYS A 25 -6.45 -17.51 -1.09
CA LYS A 25 -7.63 -18.14 -0.50
C LYS A 25 -8.15 -17.33 0.68
N GLY A 26 -9.47 -17.22 0.79
CA GLY A 26 -10.13 -16.60 1.94
C GLY A 26 -9.62 -15.18 2.25
N ASP A 27 -9.25 -14.96 3.50
CA ASP A 27 -8.86 -13.66 4.08
C ASP A 27 -7.33 -13.47 4.20
N GLU A 28 -6.52 -14.32 3.59
CA GLU A 28 -5.05 -14.30 3.71
C GLU A 28 -4.46 -12.91 3.41
N GLN A 29 -4.93 -12.29 2.34
CA GLN A 29 -4.47 -10.96 1.93
C GLN A 29 -4.85 -9.88 2.96
N GLU A 30 -6.03 -10.00 3.57
CA GLU A 30 -6.48 -9.02 4.56
C GLU A 30 -5.66 -9.11 5.86
N ARG A 31 -5.31 -10.32 6.31
CA ARG A 31 -4.41 -10.51 7.46
C ARG A 31 -3.03 -9.90 7.23
N ILE A 32 -2.49 -10.04 6.02
CA ILE A 32 -1.22 -9.43 5.65
C ILE A 32 -1.35 -7.89 5.68
N ARG A 33 -2.43 -7.33 5.13
CA ARG A 33 -2.68 -5.88 5.11
C ARG A 33 -2.87 -5.30 6.51
N ALA A 34 -3.51 -6.03 7.43
CA ALA A 34 -3.63 -5.62 8.83
C ALA A 34 -2.25 -5.38 9.49
N SER A 35 -1.20 -6.10 9.05
CA SER A 35 0.15 -5.90 9.57
C SER A 35 0.85 -4.61 9.09
N LEU A 36 0.29 -3.88 8.11
CA LEU A 36 0.89 -2.65 7.58
C LEU A 36 0.90 -1.51 8.60
N GLN A 37 -0.05 -1.45 9.53
CA GLN A 37 -0.06 -0.41 10.56
C GLN A 37 1.22 -0.45 11.40
N ALA A 38 1.62 -1.64 11.86
CA ALA A 38 2.85 -1.81 12.62
C ALA A 38 4.11 -1.41 11.81
N VAL A 39 4.06 -1.50 10.47
CA VAL A 39 5.16 -1.05 9.61
C VAL A 39 5.22 0.47 9.57
N THR A 40 4.08 1.15 9.37
CA THR A 40 4.03 2.63 9.35
C THR A 40 4.42 3.25 10.69
N GLU A 41 4.17 2.55 11.81
CA GLU A 41 4.60 2.98 13.14
C GLU A 41 6.12 2.89 13.33
N ARG A 42 6.77 1.89 12.72
CA ARG A 42 8.23 1.69 12.82
C ARG A 42 9.04 2.51 11.81
N ASN A 43 8.46 2.84 10.66
CA ASN A 43 9.17 3.57 9.61
C ASN A 43 8.33 4.77 9.09
N PRO A 44 8.65 6.01 9.49
CA PRO A 44 7.88 7.20 9.12
C PRO A 44 8.01 7.57 7.64
N ASN A 45 8.97 6.99 6.90
CA ASN A 45 9.05 7.16 5.46
C ASN A 45 7.88 6.50 4.73
N ILE A 46 7.27 5.47 5.34
CA ILE A 46 6.18 4.71 4.77
C ILE A 46 4.85 5.30 5.24
N LYS A 47 3.95 5.62 4.30
CA LYS A 47 2.56 5.94 4.61
C LYS A 47 1.60 5.12 3.74
N ILE A 48 0.45 4.78 4.31
CA ILE A 48 -0.68 4.25 3.55
C ILE A 48 -1.45 5.45 3.01
N SER A 49 -1.45 5.63 1.68
CA SER A 49 -2.20 6.72 1.03
C SER A 49 -3.69 6.40 0.94
N ALA A 50 -4.02 5.15 0.64
CA ALA A 50 -5.41 4.70 0.57
C ALA A 50 -5.51 3.18 0.72
N LYS A 51 -6.65 2.72 1.25
CA LYS A 51 -7.16 1.37 1.03
C LYS A 51 -8.38 1.48 0.13
N VAL A 52 -8.36 0.77 -1.00
CA VAL A 52 -9.39 0.90 -2.04
C VAL A 52 -10.24 -0.36 -2.14
N ALA A 53 -11.43 -0.23 -2.71
CA ALA A 53 -12.38 -1.33 -2.80
C ALA A 53 -11.95 -2.39 -3.83
N SER A 54 -11.27 -2.00 -4.91
CA SER A 54 -10.81 -2.95 -5.94
C SER A 54 -9.75 -3.88 -5.40
N ASN A 55 -9.68 -5.05 -6.02
CA ASN A 55 -8.68 -6.06 -5.71
C ASN A 55 -7.37 -5.83 -6.49
N HIS A 56 -6.40 -6.73 -6.28
CA HIS A 56 -5.08 -6.64 -6.88
C HIS A 56 -5.11 -6.57 -8.41
N ASP A 57 -6.07 -7.25 -9.04
CA ASP A 57 -6.16 -7.35 -10.49
C ASP A 57 -6.83 -6.12 -11.13
N THR A 58 -7.61 -5.37 -10.34
CA THR A 58 -8.48 -4.29 -10.84
C THR A 58 -8.15 -2.90 -10.29
N ILE A 59 -7.22 -2.79 -9.33
CA ILE A 59 -6.82 -1.53 -8.71
C ILE A 59 -6.39 -0.46 -9.73
N LEU A 60 -5.59 -0.83 -10.73
CA LEU A 60 -5.14 0.12 -11.75
C LEU A 60 -6.24 0.48 -12.76
N LYS A 61 -7.26 -0.37 -12.91
CA LYS A 61 -8.36 -0.11 -13.84
C LYS A 61 -9.42 0.81 -13.22
N ASN A 62 -9.75 0.55 -11.96
CA ASN A 62 -10.90 1.17 -11.31
C ASN A 62 -10.50 2.30 -10.35
N ASP A 63 -9.35 2.18 -9.69
CA ASP A 63 -8.88 3.10 -8.65
C ASP A 63 -7.59 3.83 -9.05
N PHE A 64 -7.38 4.00 -10.37
CA PHE A 64 -6.18 4.67 -10.91
C PHE A 64 -5.99 6.08 -10.33
N ALA A 65 -7.07 6.78 -9.97
CA ALA A 65 -7.00 8.10 -9.38
C ALA A 65 -6.29 8.07 -8.01
N ALA A 66 -6.57 7.07 -7.16
CA ALA A 66 -5.90 6.92 -5.87
C ALA A 66 -4.39 6.66 -6.03
N VAL A 67 -4.02 5.90 -7.06
CA VAL A 67 -2.61 5.66 -7.42
C VAL A 67 -1.95 6.93 -7.93
N ALA A 68 -2.63 7.67 -8.81
CA ALA A 68 -2.10 8.93 -9.34
C ALA A 68 -1.87 9.97 -8.23
N GLU A 69 -2.80 10.11 -7.28
CA GLU A 69 -2.61 11.00 -6.12
C GLU A 69 -1.43 10.58 -5.25
N ALA A 70 -1.30 9.28 -4.95
CA ALA A 70 -0.17 8.76 -4.19
C ALA A 70 1.18 9.04 -4.87
N VAL A 71 1.24 8.93 -6.20
CA VAL A 71 2.44 9.26 -6.99
C VAL A 71 2.77 10.75 -6.89
N ARG A 72 1.78 11.64 -7.02
CA ARG A 72 1.99 13.09 -6.87
C ARG A 72 2.44 13.46 -5.46
N ASP A 73 1.88 12.83 -4.43
CA ASP A 73 2.30 13.03 -3.04
C ASP A 73 3.77 12.65 -2.84
N VAL A 74 4.22 11.47 -3.31
CA VAL A 74 5.66 11.11 -3.24
C VAL A 74 6.52 12.13 -4.01
N ALA A 75 6.13 12.50 -5.23
CA ALA A 75 6.89 13.46 -6.01
C ALA A 75 7.05 14.81 -5.29
N GLY A 76 6.03 15.26 -4.54
CA GLY A 76 6.08 16.48 -3.74
C GLY A 76 7.01 16.43 -2.53
N THR A 77 7.43 15.24 -2.07
CA THR A 77 8.33 15.09 -0.91
C THR A 77 9.81 15.36 -1.22
N HIS A 78 10.16 15.58 -2.49
CA HIS A 78 11.52 15.86 -2.95
C HIS A 78 11.78 17.36 -3.27
N THR A 79 10.88 18.25 -2.85
CA THR A 79 10.96 19.70 -3.09
C THR A 79 11.42 20.43 -1.83
#